data_AF-A0A060BTQ8-F1
#
_entry.id   AF-A0A060BTQ8-F1
#
_cell.length_a   1.000
_cell.length_b   1.000
_cell.length_c   1.000
_cell.angle_alpha   90.00
_cell.angle_beta   90.00
_cell.angle_gamma   90.00
#
_symmetry.space_group_name_H-M   'P 1'
#
loop_
_entity.id
_entity.type
_entity.pdbx_description
1 polymer ?
#
loop_
_entity_poly.entity_id
_entity_poly.type
_entity_poly.pdbx_seq_one_letter_code
_entity_poly.pdbx_strand_id
1 'polypeptide(L)'
;EMYDGANGWAIPTADGVEDPDRRDRIEAAALYDLIENTVAPRFYDRDERGVPRRWMEMMRHTLATLGPKVQATRMVRDYVQQLYTPISHAHDVLDVPGHEKAHALAVWKARVRENWSRVQVDFVEAHMPDVAQLGDKVQVTAQ
;
A
#
# COMPACT_ATOMS: atom_id res chain seq x y z
N GLU A 1 -0.50 1.95 4.33
CA GLU A 1 0.15 2.91 5.25
C GLU A 1 1.66 2.86 5.11
N MET A 2 2.38 3.91 5.52
CA MET A 2 3.85 3.95 5.51
C MET A 2 4.45 3.66 6.91
N TYR A 3 3.72 2.93 7.75
CA TYR A 3 4.15 2.56 9.10
C TYR A 3 5.29 1.54 9.06
N ASP A 4 6.35 1.77 9.84
CA ASP A 4 7.52 0.88 9.90
C ASP A 4 7.84 0.37 11.32
N GLY A 5 6.94 0.57 12.28
CA GLY A 5 7.14 0.20 13.68
C GLY A 5 7.93 1.22 14.51
N ALA A 6 8.62 2.17 13.86
CA ALA A 6 9.47 3.15 14.52
C ALA A 6 9.10 4.62 14.21
N ASN A 7 8.19 4.84 13.26
CA ASN A 7 7.76 6.17 12.81
C ASN A 7 6.37 6.60 13.33
N GLY A 8 5.86 5.95 14.38
CA GLY A 8 4.61 6.31 15.04
C GLY A 8 3.94 5.13 15.75
N TRP A 9 2.62 5.22 15.88
CA TRP A 9 1.78 4.18 16.47
C TRP A 9 0.48 4.08 15.69
N ALA A 10 -0.05 2.86 15.58
CA ALA A 10 -1.39 2.63 15.10
C ALA A 10 -2.29 2.35 16.30
N ILE A 11 -3.51 2.88 16.27
CA ILE A 11 -4.57 2.45 17.18
C ILE A 11 -5.19 1.21 16.53
N PRO A 12 -5.17 0.04 17.19
CA PRO A 12 -5.82 -1.15 16.65
C PRO A 12 -7.30 -0.88 16.40
N THR A 13 -7.74 -1.11 15.17
CA THR A 13 -9.17 -1.08 14.83
C THR A 13 -9.81 -2.37 15.34
N ALA A 14 -10.99 -2.27 15.94
CA ALA A 14 -11.73 -3.43 16.41
C ALA A 14 -12.52 -4.07 15.25
N ASP A 15 -11.80 -4.62 14.28
CA ASP A 15 -12.36 -5.30 13.11
C ASP A 15 -13.23 -6.49 13.54
N GLY A 16 -14.41 -6.61 12.91
CA GLY A 16 -15.39 -7.66 13.24
C GLY A 16 -16.33 -7.33 14.40
N VAL A 17 -16.24 -6.13 15.00
CA VAL A 17 -17.23 -5.63 15.97
C VAL A 17 -18.28 -4.80 15.23
N GLU A 18 -19.49 -5.35 15.09
CA GLU A 18 -20.60 -4.69 14.38
C GLU A 18 -21.27 -3.58 15.21
N ASP A 19 -21.28 -3.71 16.55
CA ASP A 19 -21.84 -2.71 17.46
C ASP A 19 -20.92 -1.48 17.57
N PRO A 20 -21.33 -0.30 17.06
CA PRO A 20 -20.49 0.89 17.08
C PRO A 20 -20.07 1.33 18.49
N ASP A 21 -20.98 1.26 19.47
CA ASP A 21 -20.68 1.69 20.85
C ASP A 21 -19.69 0.74 21.53
N ARG A 22 -19.73 -0.55 21.17
CA ARG A 22 -18.74 -1.52 21.62
C ARG A 22 -17.39 -1.28 20.96
N ARG A 23 -17.37 -1.03 19.66
CA ARG A 23 -16.14 -0.74 18.90
C ARG A 23 -15.44 0.49 19.47
N ASP A 24 -16.18 1.58 19.66
CA ASP A 24 -15.66 2.84 20.20
C ASP A 24 -15.05 2.65 21.59
N ARG A 25 -15.67 1.86 22.47
CA ARG A 25 -15.10 1.56 23.79
C ARG A 25 -13.77 0.79 23.71
N ILE A 26 -13.66 -0.16 22.77
CA ILE A 26 -12.42 -0.94 22.58
C ILE A 26 -11.31 -0.04 22.05
N GLU A 27 -11.60 0.72 21.00
CA GLU A 27 -10.62 1.62 20.36
C GLU A 27 -10.19 2.74 21.31
N ALA A 28 -11.12 3.30 22.10
CA ALA A 28 -10.81 4.29 23.12
C ALA A 28 -9.91 3.69 24.22
N ALA A 29 -10.18 2.47 24.69
CA ALA A 29 -9.32 1.80 25.67
C ALA A 29 -7.90 1.57 25.12
N ALA A 30 -7.79 1.14 23.86
CA ALA A 30 -6.49 0.96 23.20
C ALA A 30 -5.75 2.29 23.02
N LEU A 31 -6.46 3.38 22.72
CA LEU A 31 -5.88 4.72 22.67
C LEU A 31 -5.35 5.17 24.04
N TYR A 32 -6.13 5.00 25.11
CA TYR A 32 -5.69 5.39 26.45
C TYR A 32 -4.48 4.59 26.91
N ASP A 33 -4.48 3.27 26.69
CA ASP A 33 -3.34 2.40 26.98
C ASP A 33 -2.08 2.84 26.21
N LEU A 34 -2.22 3.13 24.92
CA LEU A 34 -1.12 3.64 24.09
C LEU A 34 -0.55 4.96 24.64
N ILE A 35 -1.42 5.90 25.03
CA ILE A 35 -1.00 7.18 25.58
C ILE A 35 -0.25 6.99 26.91
N GLU A 36 -0.85 6.24 27.82
CA GLU A 36 -0.36 6.07 29.19
C GLU A 36 0.95 5.28 29.23
N ASN A 37 1.01 4.17 28.51
CA ASN A 37 2.09 3.20 28.66
C ASN A 37 3.21 3.37 27.62
N THR A 38 2.95 4.05 26.50
CA THR A 38 3.93 4.21 25.42
C THR A 38 4.29 5.66 25.12
N VAL A 39 3.30 6.51 24.82
CA VAL A 39 3.55 7.87 24.33
C VAL A 39 4.05 8.78 25.46
N ALA A 40 3.33 8.84 26.58
CA ALA A 40 3.67 9.71 27.69
C ALA A 40 5.05 9.38 28.29
N PRO A 41 5.41 8.10 28.57
CA PRO A 41 6.74 7.77 29.06
C PRO A 41 7.84 8.20 28.08
N ARG A 42 7.66 7.99 26.77
CA ARG A 42 8.66 8.39 25.77
C ARG A 42 8.85 9.90 25.66
N PHE A 43 7.78 10.68 25.85
CA PHE A 43 7.82 12.14 25.73
C PHE A 43 8.28 12.84 27.02
N TYR A 44 7.91 12.29 28.18
CA TYR A 44 8.24 12.88 29.48
C TYR A 44 9.53 12.34 30.11
N ASP A 45 10.07 11.21 29.64
CA ASP A 45 11.43 10.74 29.98
C ASP A 45 12.49 11.68 29.39
N ARG A 46 12.97 12.61 30.21
CA ARG A 46 13.89 13.68 29.84
C ARG A 46 15.21 13.54 30.58
N ASP A 47 16.30 13.85 29.87
CA ASP A 47 17.63 13.89 30.47
C ASP A 47 17.84 15.13 31.36
N GLU A 48 19.04 15.25 31.95
CA GLU A 48 19.45 16.38 32.81
C GLU A 48 19.34 17.76 32.13
N ARG A 49 19.26 17.80 30.79
CA ARG A 49 19.09 19.02 29.99
C ARG A 49 17.64 19.26 29.57
N GLY A 50 16.70 18.41 30.03
CA GLY A 50 15.28 18.49 29.71
C GLY A 50 14.91 17.93 28.33
N VAL A 51 15.78 17.15 27.70
CA VAL A 51 15.59 16.63 26.33
C VAL A 51 15.05 15.19 26.37
N PRO A 52 13.91 14.89 25.70
CA PRO A 52 13.41 13.54 25.59
C PRO A 52 14.14 12.76 24.48
N ARG A 53 15.26 12.13 24.83
CA ARG A 53 16.19 11.54 23.84
C ARG A 53 15.52 10.51 22.92
N ARG A 54 14.73 9.59 23.49
CA ARG A 54 14.00 8.54 22.75
C ARG A 54 12.94 9.12 21.81
N TRP A 55 12.25 10.17 22.24
CA TRP A 55 11.31 10.90 21.37
C TRP A 55 12.04 11.56 20.20
N MET A 56 13.18 12.20 20.46
CA MET A 56 13.97 12.86 19.41
C MET A 56 14.56 11.86 18.41
N GLU A 57 14.94 10.66 18.84
CA GLU A 57 15.36 9.56 17.96
C GLU A 57 14.24 9.13 17.03
N MET A 58 13.03 8.90 17.57
CA MET A 58 11.84 8.56 16.80
C MET A 58 11.51 9.65 15.76
N MET A 59 11.55 10.92 16.16
CA MET A 59 11.32 12.05 15.25
C MET A 59 12.35 12.10 14.12
N ARG A 60 13.64 11.90 14.42
CA ARG A 60 14.69 11.85 13.39
C ARG A 60 14.49 10.69 12.43
N HIS A 61 14.18 9.50 12.94
CA HIS A 61 13.88 8.32 12.12
C HIS A 61 12.69 8.56 11.20
N THR A 62 11.61 9.13 11.74
CA THR A 62 10.40 9.49 10.98
C THR A 62 10.72 10.45 9.83
N LEU A 63 11.45 11.52 10.11
CA LEU A 63 11.84 12.50 9.09
C LEU A 63 12.74 11.90 8.02
N ALA A 64 13.69 11.03 8.40
CA ALA A 64 14.60 10.37 7.48
C ALA A 64 13.89 9.37 6.57
N THR A 65 12.95 8.60 7.10
CA THR A 65 12.29 7.50 6.37
C THR A 65 11.05 7.93 5.59
N LEU A 66 10.22 8.80 6.18
CA LEU A 66 8.98 9.28 5.55
C LEU A 66 9.23 10.51 4.70
N GLY A 67 10.19 11.37 5.06
CA GLY A 67 10.44 12.65 4.38
C GLY A 67 10.47 12.52 2.86
N PRO A 68 11.32 11.65 2.27
CA PRO A 68 11.35 11.43 0.81
C PRO A 68 10.06 10.84 0.24
N LYS A 69 9.29 10.09 1.05
CA LYS A 69 8.07 9.38 0.64
C LYS A 69 6.80 10.24 0.72
N VAL A 70 6.83 11.43 1.32
CA VAL A 70 5.63 12.28 1.44
C VAL A 70 5.79 13.64 0.76
N GLN A 71 6.85 13.82 -0.04
CA GLN A 71 7.07 15.07 -0.74
C GLN A 71 6.08 15.26 -1.89
N ALA A 72 5.45 16.44 -1.94
CA ALA A 72 4.62 16.85 -3.08
C ALA A 72 5.40 16.82 -4.41
N THR A 73 6.69 17.18 -4.40
CA THR A 73 7.55 17.08 -5.58
C THR A 73 7.69 15.64 -6.09
N ARG A 74 7.83 14.66 -5.19
CA ARG A 74 7.84 13.24 -5.56
C ARG A 74 6.48 12.84 -6.13
N MET A 75 5.39 13.20 -5.44
CA MET A 75 4.02 12.94 -5.91
C MET A 75 3.81 13.45 -7.34
N VAL A 76 4.10 14.72 -7.62
CA VAL A 76 3.93 15.31 -8.96
C VAL A 76 4.81 14.59 -9.99
N ARG A 77 6.06 14.28 -9.65
CA ARG A 77 6.94 13.49 -10.53
C ARG A 77 6.36 12.13 -10.87
N ASP A 78 5.88 11.39 -9.86
CA ASP A 78 5.31 10.06 -10.03
C ASP A 78 4.07 10.12 -10.93
N TYR A 79 3.18 11.09 -10.73
CA TYR A 79 2.02 11.29 -11.59
C TYR A 79 2.42 11.56 -13.05
N VAL A 80 3.38 12.46 -13.26
CA VAL A 80 3.86 12.78 -14.62
C VAL A 80 4.47 11.54 -15.27
N GLN A 81 5.39 10.86 -14.59
CA GLN A 81 6.17 9.77 -15.17
C GLN A 81 5.39 8.46 -15.34
N GLN A 82 4.51 8.14 -14.40
CA GLN A 82 3.83 6.84 -14.35
C GLN A 82 2.41 6.88 -14.93
N LEU A 83 1.77 8.06 -14.96
CA LEU A 83 0.38 8.20 -15.43
C LEU A 83 0.29 9.10 -16.65
N TYR A 84 0.65 10.39 -16.53
CA TYR A 84 0.36 11.37 -17.58
C TYR A 84 1.17 11.13 -18.85
N THR A 85 2.49 10.96 -18.76
CA THR A 85 3.34 10.72 -19.93
C THR A 85 3.00 9.40 -20.62
N PRO A 86 2.84 8.25 -19.92
CA PRO A 86 2.44 7.01 -20.56
C PRO A 86 1.07 7.08 -21.24
N ILE A 87 0.08 7.75 -20.62
CA ILE A 87 -1.24 7.94 -21.22
C ILE A 87 -1.16 8.84 -22.45
N SER A 88 -0.36 9.91 -22.40
CA SER A 88 -0.14 10.78 -23.56
C SER A 88 0.43 9.99 -24.73
N HIS A 89 1.46 9.16 -24.51
CA HIS A 89 2.01 8.31 -25.56
C HIS A 89 1.00 7.29 -26.07
N ALA A 90 0.22 6.67 -25.18
CA ALA A 90 -0.83 5.74 -25.60
C ALA A 90 -1.91 6.45 -26.43
N HIS A 91 -2.25 7.69 -26.09
CA HIS A 91 -3.15 8.52 -26.86
C HIS A 91 -2.58 8.77 -28.27
N ASP A 92 -1.33 9.25 -28.38
CA ASP A 92 -0.68 9.52 -29.67
C ASP A 92 -0.64 8.29 -30.58
N VAL A 93 -0.45 7.09 -30.00
CA VAL A 93 -0.47 5.82 -30.74
C VAL A 93 -1.87 5.51 -31.30
N LEU A 94 -2.93 5.90 -30.59
CA LEU A 94 -4.33 5.62 -30.95
C LEU A 94 -4.96 6.72 -31.80
N ASP A 95 -4.47 7.95 -31.72
CA ASP A 95 -4.95 9.15 -32.42
C ASP A 95 -4.43 9.23 -33.87
N VAL A 96 -4.55 8.11 -34.59
CA VAL A 96 -4.30 8.08 -36.04
C VAL A 96 -5.52 8.63 -36.78
N PRO A 97 -5.35 9.28 -37.96
CA PRO A 97 -6.47 9.77 -38.75
C PRO A 97 -7.54 8.69 -38.97
N GLY A 98 -8.79 8.99 -38.67
CA GLY A 98 -9.90 8.03 -38.72
C GLY A 98 -10.08 7.16 -37.46
N HIS A 99 -9.22 7.29 -36.45
CA HIS A 99 -9.30 6.61 -35.14
C HIS A 99 -9.38 5.07 -35.23
N GLU A 100 -8.87 4.47 -36.30
CA GLU A 100 -9.02 3.04 -36.59
C GLU A 100 -8.42 2.17 -35.47
N LYS A 101 -7.26 2.56 -34.92
CA LYS A 101 -6.62 1.87 -33.80
C LYS A 101 -7.43 1.97 -32.51
N ALA A 102 -8.03 3.12 -32.23
CA ALA A 102 -8.90 3.30 -31.07
C ALA A 102 -10.15 2.43 -31.19
N HIS A 103 -10.75 2.36 -32.38
CA HIS A 103 -11.90 1.49 -32.65
C HIS A 103 -11.54 0.00 -32.51
N ALA A 104 -10.41 -0.43 -33.09
CA ALA A 104 -9.93 -1.80 -32.95
C ALA A 104 -9.69 -2.19 -31.47
N LEU A 105 -9.08 -1.29 -30.69
CA LEU A 105 -8.88 -1.50 -29.25
C LEU A 105 -10.21 -1.60 -28.49
N ALA A 106 -11.20 -0.76 -28.84
CA ALA A 106 -12.52 -0.79 -28.22
C ALA A 106 -13.26 -2.11 -28.51
N VAL A 107 -13.26 -2.55 -29.77
CA VAL A 107 -13.84 -3.84 -30.19
C VAL A 107 -13.17 -5.01 -29.45
N TRP A 108 -11.83 -5.00 -29.37
CA TRP A 108 -11.10 -6.03 -28.63
C TRP A 108 -11.47 -6.05 -27.14
N LYS A 109 -11.52 -4.87 -26.48
CA LYS A 109 -11.92 -4.76 -25.06
C LYS A 109 -13.35 -5.25 -24.82
N ALA A 110 -14.29 -4.93 -25.72
CA ALA A 110 -15.67 -5.41 -25.63
C ALA A 110 -15.72 -6.93 -25.70
N ARG A 111 -15.06 -7.53 -26.70
CA ARG A 111 -14.97 -8.99 -26.85
C ARG A 111 -14.40 -9.65 -25.59
N VAL A 112 -13.31 -9.12 -25.02
CA VAL A 112 -12.70 -9.67 -23.80
C VAL A 112 -13.67 -9.60 -22.64
N ARG A 113 -14.33 -8.46 -22.40
CA ARG A 113 -15.30 -8.29 -21.30
C ARG A 113 -16.49 -9.22 -21.43
N GLU A 114 -17.05 -9.35 -22.63
CA GLU A 114 -18.19 -10.24 -22.90
C GLU A 114 -17.87 -11.72 -22.68
N ASN A 115 -16.62 -12.12 -22.94
CA ASN A 115 -16.21 -13.51 -22.85
C ASN A 115 -15.39 -13.83 -21.59
N TRP A 116 -15.18 -12.85 -20.70
CA TRP A 116 -14.31 -13.02 -19.53
C TRP A 116 -14.77 -14.15 -18.61
N SER A 117 -16.09 -14.28 -18.39
CA SER A 117 -16.66 -15.36 -17.57
C SER A 117 -16.46 -16.77 -18.16
N ARG A 118 -16.09 -16.88 -19.44
CA ARG A 118 -15.79 -18.13 -20.13
C ARG A 118 -14.32 -18.50 -20.07
N VAL A 119 -13.44 -17.58 -19.66
CA VAL A 119 -12.02 -17.86 -19.48
C VAL A 119 -11.87 -18.61 -18.16
N GLN A 120 -11.39 -19.84 -18.24
CA GLN A 120 -11.09 -20.68 -17.09
C GLN A 120 -9.66 -21.20 -17.24
N VAL A 121 -9.02 -21.49 -16.12
CA VAL A 121 -7.73 -22.19 -16.10
C VAL A 121 -8.08 -23.65 -15.83
N ASP A 122 -7.86 -24.50 -16.80
CA ASP A 122 -8.29 -25.90 -16.75
C ASP A 122 -7.31 -26.76 -15.96
N PHE A 123 -6.02 -26.46 -16.09
CA PHE A 123 -4.97 -27.22 -15.44
C PHE A 123 -3.84 -26.31 -14.95
N VAL A 124 -3.38 -26.57 -13.73
CA VAL A 124 -2.25 -25.87 -13.11
C VAL A 124 -1.25 -26.90 -12.65
N GLU A 125 -0.05 -26.87 -13.19
CA GLU A 125 1.07 -27.69 -12.78
C GLU A 125 2.08 -26.85 -12.02
N ALA A 126 2.31 -27.19 -10.75
CA ALA A 126 3.31 -26.55 -9.91
C ALA A 126 4.46 -27.52 -9.68
N HIS A 127 5.66 -27.17 -10.15
CA HIS A 127 6.86 -27.95 -9.88
C HIS A 127 7.41 -27.53 -8.51
N MET A 128 6.96 -28.22 -7.44
CA MET A 128 7.49 -28.05 -6.10
C MET A 128 8.64 -29.03 -5.82
N PRO A 129 9.73 -28.59 -5.16
CA PRO A 129 10.71 -29.51 -4.59
C PRO A 129 10.09 -30.32 -3.43
N ASP A 130 10.58 -31.53 -3.19
CA ASP A 130 10.10 -32.46 -2.14
C ASP A 130 10.13 -31.85 -0.73
N VAL A 131 10.94 -30.82 -0.51
CA VAL A 131 10.98 -30.01 0.71
C VAL A 131 11.00 -28.54 0.30
N ALA A 132 9.92 -27.81 0.58
CA ALA A 132 9.80 -26.37 0.32
C ALA A 132 9.84 -25.58 1.64
N GLN A 133 10.54 -24.45 1.64
CA GLN A 133 10.58 -23.49 2.75
C GLN A 133 9.71 -22.26 2.45
N LEU A 134 9.26 -21.60 3.52
CA LEU A 134 8.50 -20.36 3.41
C LEU A 134 9.38 -19.28 2.73
N GLY A 135 8.98 -18.85 1.53
CA GLY A 135 9.73 -17.88 0.71
C GLY A 135 10.28 -18.46 -0.60
N ASP A 136 10.18 -19.78 -0.80
CA ASP A 136 10.60 -20.41 -2.05
C ASP A 136 9.70 -20.00 -3.23
N LYS A 137 10.34 -19.77 -4.38
CA LYS A 137 9.65 -19.46 -5.64
C LYS A 137 9.34 -20.76 -6.36
N VAL A 138 8.06 -20.99 -6.67
CA VAL A 138 7.60 -22.15 -7.43
C VAL A 138 7.31 -21.73 -8.86
N GLN A 139 7.80 -22.51 -9.83
CA GLN A 139 7.37 -22.35 -11.22
C GLN A 139 6.03 -23.03 -11.41
N VAL A 140 5.07 -22.28 -11.95
CA VAL A 140 3.72 -22.74 -12.22
C VAL A 140 3.45 -22.57 -13.70
N THR A 141 2.97 -23.62 -14.35
CA THR A 141 2.44 -23.59 -15.71
C THR A 141 0.93 -23.79 -15.66
N ALA A 142 0.18 -22.95 -16.37
CA ALA A 142 -1.28 -23.00 -16.42
C ALA A 142 -1.74 -22.97 -17.88
N GLN A 143 -2.80 -23.73 -18.20
CA GLN A 143 -3.45 -23.74 -19.51
C GLN A 143 -4.92 -23.34 -19.37
#